data_AF-A0A6M3JVV8-F1
#
_entry.id   AF-A0A6M3JVV8-F1
#
_cell.length_a   1.000
_cell.length_b   1.000
_cell.length_c   1.000
_cell.angle_alpha   90.00
_cell.angle_beta   90.00
_cell.angle_gamma   90.00
#
_symmetry.space_group_name_H-M   'P 1'
#
loop_
_entity.id
_entity.type
_entity.pdbx_description
1 polymer ?
#
loop_
_entity_poly.entity_id
_entity_poly.type
_entity_poly.pdbx_seq_one_letter_code
_entity_poly.pdbx_strand_id
1 'polypeptide(L)'
;MITQETAARIWNCYREISAAEKLLSDMAELKNRYPDDPHAQNLKDVFGRGRKLQLGIPSGENSHRLVDVHPKLAESVITAHIANKKAELVEANEQARIEINARLASPGTHYDS
;
A
#
# COMPACT_ATOMS: atom_id res chain seq x y z
N MET A 1 -8.36 -24.35 3.83
CA MET A 1 -7.21 -23.65 4.45
C MET A 1 -6.32 -23.17 3.31
N ILE A 2 -5.91 -21.90 3.34
CA ILE A 2 -5.01 -21.31 2.34
C ILE A 2 -3.55 -21.43 2.78
N THR A 3 -2.62 -21.23 1.86
CA THR A 3 -1.18 -21.19 2.16
C THR A 3 -0.81 -19.95 2.97
N GLN A 4 0.27 -20.06 3.74
CA GLN A 4 0.81 -18.92 4.49
C GLN A 4 1.23 -17.77 3.55
N GLU A 5 1.76 -18.09 2.37
CA GLU A 5 2.16 -17.11 1.37
C GLU A 5 0.95 -16.31 0.86
N THR A 6 -0.13 -16.99 0.48
CA THR A 6 -1.37 -16.34 0.03
C THR A 6 -1.97 -15.47 1.15
N ALA A 7 -1.99 -15.96 2.39
CA ALA A 7 -2.43 -15.17 3.54
C ALA A 7 -1.56 -13.91 3.76
N ALA A 8 -0.24 -14.04 3.66
CA ALA A 8 0.70 -12.93 3.81
C ALA A 8 0.53 -11.88 2.70
N ARG A 9 0.34 -12.33 1.45
CA ARG A 9 0.08 -11.44 0.30
C ARG A 9 -1.20 -10.61 0.51
N ILE A 10 -2.29 -11.25 0.93
CA ILE A 10 -3.55 -10.57 1.22
C ILE A 10 -3.36 -9.53 2.34
N TRP A 11 -2.72 -9.92 3.44
CA TRP A 11 -2.47 -9.01 4.56
C TRP A 11 -1.60 -7.82 4.16
N ASN A 12 -0.52 -8.06 3.41
CA ASN A 12 0.37 -7.01 2.91
C ASN A 12 -0.41 -6.01 2.04
N CYS A 13 -1.26 -6.47 1.12
CA CYS A 13 -2.05 -5.57 0.28
C CYS A 13 -2.95 -4.67 1.12
N TYR A 14 -3.69 -5.21 2.10
CA TYR A 14 -4.52 -4.40 2.99
C TYR A 14 -3.72 -3.37 3.78
N ARG A 15 -2.56 -3.78 4.32
CA ARG A 15 -1.69 -2.88 5.09
C ARG A 15 -1.19 -1.71 4.24
N GLU A 16 -0.71 -1.99 3.03
CA GLU A 16 -0.19 -0.95 2.13
C GLU A 16 -1.31 -0.02 1.63
N ILE A 17 -2.49 -0.56 1.28
CA ILE A 17 -3.66 0.25 0.92
C ILE A 17 -4.04 1.19 2.06
N SER A 18 -4.15 0.67 3.28
CA SER A 18 -4.52 1.48 4.45
C SER A 18 -3.49 2.57 4.74
N ALA A 19 -2.19 2.27 4.63
CA ALA A 19 -1.13 3.27 4.81
C ALA A 19 -1.18 4.36 3.74
N ALA A 20 -1.41 3.99 2.48
CA ALA A 20 -1.51 4.92 1.36
C ALA A 20 -2.76 5.80 1.45
N GLU A 21 -3.92 5.23 1.80
CA GLU A 21 -5.18 5.96 2.00
C GLU A 21 -5.05 6.97 3.16
N LYS A 22 -4.39 6.59 4.26
CA LYS A 22 -4.08 7.51 5.36
C LYS A 22 -3.19 8.67 4.89
N LEU A 23 -2.14 8.39 4.12
CA LEU A 23 -1.25 9.43 3.61
C LEU A 23 -1.99 10.44 2.72
N LEU A 24 -2.91 9.98 1.87
CA LEU A 24 -3.77 10.88 1.08
C LEU A 24 -4.66 11.76 1.97
N SER A 25 -5.23 11.19 3.03
CA SER A 25 -6.03 11.95 4.01
C SER A 25 -5.18 13.04 4.68
N ASP A 26 -4.00 12.68 5.18
CA ASP A 26 -3.08 13.63 5.84
C ASP A 26 -2.68 14.77 4.88
N MET A 27 -2.43 14.46 3.61
CA MET A 27 -2.15 15.47 2.57
C MET A 27 -3.34 16.39 2.29
N ALA A 28 -4.56 15.86 2.25
CA ALA A 28 -5.78 16.65 2.05
C ALA A 28 -6.05 17.59 3.24
N GLU A 29 -5.87 17.11 4.47
CA GLU A 29 -6.00 17.93 5.68
C GLU A 29 -5.01 19.10 5.70
N LEU A 30 -3.77 18.87 5.28
CA LEU A 30 -2.75 19.91 5.20
C LEU A 30 -3.06 20.95 4.13
N LYS A 31 -3.57 20.51 2.98
CA LYS A 31 -4.04 21.42 1.93
C LYS A 31 -5.16 22.33 2.42
N ASN A 32 -6.11 21.78 3.18
CA ASN A 32 -7.22 22.56 3.75
C ASN A 32 -6.77 23.53 4.85
N ARG A 33 -5.77 23.14 5.64
CA ARG A 33 -5.23 23.96 6.74
C ARG A 33 -4.40 25.15 6.23
N TYR A 34 -3.80 25.03 5.05
CA TYR A 34 -2.92 26.05 4.47
C TYR A 34 -3.23 26.29 2.97
N PRO A 35 -4.38 26.93 2.66
CA PRO A 35 -4.84 27.10 1.28
C PRO A 35 -4.00 28.09 0.43
N ASP A 36 -3.35 29.07 1.08
CA ASP A 36 -2.71 30.22 0.40
C ASP A 36 -1.18 30.12 0.26
N ASP A 37 -0.57 29.01 0.67
CA ASP A 37 0.87 28.82 0.56
C ASP A 37 1.20 27.71 -0.45
N PRO A 38 1.65 28.08 -1.67
CA PRO A 38 2.09 27.14 -2.71
C PRO A 38 3.20 26.19 -2.23
N HIS A 39 3.87 26.53 -1.12
CA HIS A 39 4.95 25.78 -0.47
C HIS A 39 4.58 25.25 0.96
N ALA A 40 3.40 25.55 1.52
CA ALA A 40 2.93 25.00 2.82
C ALA A 40 2.59 23.52 2.77
N GLN A 41 2.68 22.95 1.58
CA GLN A 41 2.63 21.54 1.28
C GLN A 41 3.78 20.71 1.91
N ASN A 42 4.57 21.31 2.80
CA ASN A 42 5.55 20.63 3.63
C ASN A 42 4.84 19.99 4.83
N LEU A 43 4.68 18.67 4.82
CA LEU A 43 4.26 17.88 5.98
C LEU A 43 5.13 18.27 7.19
N LYS A 44 4.53 18.78 8.27
CA LYS A 44 5.30 19.08 9.48
C LYS A 44 5.57 17.79 10.25
N ASP A 45 6.84 17.56 10.57
CA ASP A 45 7.25 16.48 11.46
C ASP A 45 6.72 16.73 12.89
N VAL A 46 6.79 15.72 13.77
CA VAL A 46 6.41 15.78 15.19
C VAL A 46 7.11 16.92 15.95
N PHE A 47 8.22 17.42 15.39
CA PHE A 47 9.03 18.55 15.90
C PHE A 47 8.73 19.90 15.24
N GLY A 48 7.66 20.03 14.45
CA GLY A 48 7.19 21.30 13.89
C GLY A 48 7.98 21.85 12.69
N ARG A 49 9.02 21.15 12.23
CA ARG A 49 9.80 21.50 11.03
C ARG A 49 9.05 21.06 9.77
N GLY A 50 8.93 21.95 8.78
CA GLY A 50 8.37 21.61 7.47
C GLY A 50 9.27 20.60 6.75
N ARG A 51 8.77 19.38 6.53
CA ARG A 51 9.44 18.39 5.69
C ARG A 51 8.82 18.40 4.30
N LYS A 52 9.70 18.44 3.30
CA LYS A 52 9.37 18.24 1.89
C LYS A 52 8.90 16.79 1.69
N LEU A 53 7.95 16.56 0.78
CA LEU A 53 7.50 15.21 0.44
C LEU A 53 8.66 14.39 -0.12
N GLN A 54 8.78 13.15 0.36
CA GLN A 54 9.86 12.25 0.01
C GLN A 54 9.28 10.96 -0.55
N LEU A 55 9.62 10.65 -1.80
CA LEU A 55 9.30 9.37 -2.40
C LEU A 55 10.57 8.52 -2.42
N GLY A 56 10.60 7.46 -1.62
CA GLY A 56 11.70 6.52 -1.59
C GLY A 56 11.35 5.24 -2.35
N ILE A 57 12.30 4.70 -3.11
CA ILE A 57 12.20 3.34 -3.65
C ILE A 57 12.80 2.39 -2.61
N PRO A 58 12.01 1.48 -2.00
CA PRO A 58 12.53 0.54 -1.03
C PRO A 58 13.22 -0.64 -1.74
N SER A 59 14.46 -0.45 -2.21
CA SER A 59 15.37 -1.57 -2.58
C SER A 59 16.83 -1.13 -2.74
N GLY A 60 17.74 -1.79 -2.01
CA GLY A 60 19.18 -1.89 -2.33
C GLY A 60 20.12 -0.82 -1.74
N GLU A 61 21.43 -1.12 -1.78
CA GLU A 61 22.58 -0.34 -1.26
C GLU A 61 22.59 1.16 -1.64
N ASN A 62 21.79 1.55 -2.63
CA ASN A 62 21.56 2.92 -3.05
C ASN A 62 20.06 3.24 -3.13
N SER A 63 19.40 3.36 -1.98
CA SER A 63 18.01 3.83 -1.93
C SER A 63 17.93 5.27 -2.47
N HIS A 64 17.43 5.44 -3.68
CA HIS A 64 17.20 6.77 -4.24
C HIS A 64 15.89 7.35 -3.70
N ARG A 65 15.96 8.61 -3.27
CA ARG A 65 14.83 9.37 -2.74
C ARG A 65 14.65 10.63 -3.55
N LEU A 66 13.46 10.81 -4.12
CA LEU A 66 13.05 12.09 -4.66
C LEU A 66 12.63 12.97 -3.49
N VAL A 67 13.29 14.12 -3.35
CA VAL A 67 12.94 15.19 -2.41
C VAL A 67 12.18 16.27 -3.17
N ASP A 68 11.42 17.09 -2.47
CA ASP A 68 10.68 18.24 -3.04
C ASP A 68 9.63 17.84 -4.09
N VAL A 69 9.06 16.64 -3.96
CA VAL A 69 8.03 16.17 -4.88
C VAL A 69 6.79 17.06 -4.75
N HIS A 70 6.35 17.62 -5.88
CA HIS A 70 5.13 18.41 -5.93
C HIS A 70 3.94 17.54 -5.47
N PRO A 71 3.09 17.97 -4.54
CA PRO A 71 2.05 17.13 -3.95
C PRO A 71 1.05 16.55 -4.93
N LYS A 72 0.70 17.30 -5.98
CA LYS A 72 -0.16 16.76 -7.04
C LYS A 72 0.46 15.52 -7.71
N LEU A 73 1.79 15.49 -7.84
CA LEU A 73 2.51 14.33 -8.37
C LEU A 73 2.55 13.22 -7.32
N ALA A 74 2.82 13.54 -6.05
CA ALA A 74 2.77 12.57 -4.97
C ALA A 74 1.39 11.90 -4.83
N GLU A 75 0.31 12.69 -4.88
CA GLU A 75 -1.08 12.22 -4.86
C GLU A 75 -1.37 11.26 -6.03
N SER A 76 -0.91 11.62 -7.23
CA SER A 76 -1.08 10.76 -8.42
C SER A 76 -0.35 9.42 -8.26
N VAL A 77 0.88 9.45 -7.71
CA VAL A 77 1.67 8.23 -7.45
C VAL A 77 1.02 7.37 -6.37
N ILE A 78 0.57 7.97 -5.26
CA ILE A 78 -0.10 7.24 -4.18
C ILE A 78 -1.41 6.60 -4.68
N THR A 79 -2.18 7.33 -5.49
CA THR A 79 -3.42 6.83 -6.09
C THR A 79 -3.14 5.63 -7.01
N ALA A 80 -2.12 5.73 -7.86
CA ALA A 80 -1.70 4.64 -8.72
C ALA A 80 -1.21 3.42 -7.89
N HIS A 81 -0.50 3.66 -6.79
CA HIS A 81 -0.07 2.60 -5.89
C HIS A 81 -1.25 1.88 -5.24
N ILE A 82 -2.28 2.60 -4.78
CA ILE A 82 -3.51 2.01 -4.24
C ILE A 82 -4.21 1.15 -5.29
N ALA A 83 -4.33 1.64 -6.53
CA ALA A 83 -4.94 0.89 -7.62
C ALA A 83 -4.19 -0.42 -7.89
N ASN A 84 -2.85 -0.38 -7.92
CA ASN A 84 -2.01 -1.56 -8.08
C ASN A 84 -2.21 -2.56 -6.93
N LYS A 85 -2.21 -2.10 -5.67
CA LYS A 85 -2.44 -3.00 -4.52
C LYS A 85 -3.85 -3.57 -4.47
N LYS A 86 -4.86 -2.85 -4.94
CA LYS A 86 -6.22 -3.38 -5.10
C LYS A 86 -6.27 -4.48 -6.17
N ALA A 87 -5.55 -4.32 -7.28
CA ALA A 87 -5.42 -5.37 -8.29
C ALA A 87 -4.70 -6.61 -7.74
N GLU A 88 -3.54 -6.43 -7.08
CA GLU A 88 -2.81 -7.53 -6.43
C GLU A 88 -3.67 -8.27 -5.39
N LEU A 89 -4.53 -7.55 -4.66
CA LEU A 89 -5.45 -8.13 -3.68
C LEU A 89 -6.52 -9.00 -4.36
N VAL A 90 -7.06 -8.58 -5.50
CA VAL A 90 -8.01 -9.39 -6.28
C VAL A 90 -7.35 -10.69 -6.72
N GLU A 91 -6.14 -10.61 -7.29
CA GLU A 91 -5.38 -11.79 -7.69
C GLU A 91 -5.10 -12.74 -6.52
N ALA A 92 -4.68 -12.20 -5.36
CA ALA A 92 -4.41 -13.01 -4.18
C ALA A 92 -5.68 -13.68 -3.62
N ASN A 93 -6.84 -13.02 -3.73
CA ASN A 93 -8.12 -13.60 -3.36
C ASN A 93 -8.56 -14.72 -4.32
N GLU A 94 -8.32 -14.57 -5.63
CA GLU A 94 -8.57 -15.66 -6.58
C GLU A 94 -7.66 -16.86 -6.31
N GLN A 95 -6.38 -16.63 -6.00
CA GLN A 95 -5.48 -17.69 -5.58
C GLN A 95 -5.99 -18.41 -4.32
N ALA A 96 -6.44 -17.65 -3.31
CA ALA A 96 -7.05 -18.21 -2.11
C ALA A 96 -8.29 -19.07 -2.42
N ARG A 97 -9.15 -18.64 -3.36
CA ARG A 97 -10.31 -19.41 -3.81
C ARG A 97 -9.90 -20.72 -4.47
N ILE A 98 -8.91 -20.68 -5.36
CA ILE A 98 -8.37 -21.88 -6.03
C ILE A 98 -7.82 -22.86 -5.00
N GLU A 99 -7.03 -22.40 -4.03
CA GLU A 99 -6.47 -23.26 -2.97
C GLU A 99 -7.55 -23.94 -2.12
N ILE A 100 -8.62 -23.21 -1.79
CA ILE A 100 -9.76 -23.77 -1.06
C ILE A 100 -10.46 -24.84 -1.92
N ASN A 101 -10.74 -24.53 -3.18
CA ASN A 101 -11.44 -25.42 -4.10
C ASN A 101 -10.65 -26.68 -4.43
N ALA A 102 -9.34 -26.56 -4.70
CA ALA A 102 -8.46 -27.69 -4.97
C ALA A 102 -8.46 -28.69 -3.81
N ARG A 103 -8.55 -28.18 -2.57
CA ARG A 103 -8.63 -29.03 -1.37
C ARG A 103 -10.00 -29.68 -1.20
N LEU A 104 -11.08 -28.98 -1.51
CA LEU A 104 -12.44 -29.53 -1.48
C LEU A 104 -12.66 -30.59 -2.58
N ALA A 105 -11.99 -30.44 -3.73
CA ALA A 105 -12.00 -31.41 -4.83
C ALA A 105 -11.11 -32.64 -4.58
N SER A 106 -10.33 -32.65 -3.50
CA SER A 106 -9.52 -33.78 -3.05
C SER A 106 -10.04 -34.42 -1.75
N PRO A 107 -11.32 -34.84 -1.65
CA PRO A 107 -11.80 -35.51 -0.45
C PRO A 107 -11.36 -36.99 -0.48
N GLY A 108 -10.29 -37.32 0.26
CA GLY A 108 -10.01 -38.70 0.67
C GLY A 108 -8.92 -39.44 -0.12
N THR A 109 -7.68 -39.31 0.36
CA THR A 109 -6.70 -40.41 0.35
C THR A 109 -6.01 -40.44 1.71
N HIS A 110 -6.77 -40.81 2.74
CA HIS A 110 -6.17 -41.42 3.94
C HIS A 110 -6.90 -42.75 4.20
N TYR A 111 -6.07 -43.78 4.24
CA TYR A 111 -6.35 -45.21 4.29
C TYR A 111 -7.15 -45.61 5.52
N ASP A 112 -8.22 -46.38 5.31
CA ASP A 112 -8.61 -47.46 6.24
C ASP A 112 -7.60 -48.60 6.04
N SER A 113 -6.84 -48.93 7.09
CA SER A 113 -6.19 -50.23 7.35
C SER A 113 -5.63 -50.24 8.77
#